data_AF-A0A4Q9H939-F1
#
_entry.id   AF-A0A4Q9H939-F1
#
_cell.length_a   1.000
_cell.length_b   1.000
_cell.length_c   1.000
_cell.angle_alpha   90.00
_cell.angle_beta   90.00
_cell.angle_gamma   90.00
#
_symmetry.space_group_name_H-M   'P 1'
#
loop_
_entity.id
_entity.type
_entity.pdbx_description
1 polymer ?
#
loop_
_entity_poly.entity_id
_entity_poly.type
_entity_poly.pdbx_seq_one_letter_code
_entity_poly.pdbx_strand_id
1 'polypeptide(L)' 'MTVKSLRDEDKLPIKQVINAINKAMDDVLRVVDAMDLGRTEVKTDGVYRTFNNGETVKISSGNFSKKRVEKKKIKLF' A
#
# COMPACT_ATOMS: atom_id res chain seq x y z
N MET A 1 -3.96 -13.03 -22.25
CA MET A 1 -5.22 -13.72 -21.90
C MET A 1 -6.34 -12.71 -21.91
N THR A 2 -7.32 -12.91 -22.79
CA THR A 2 -8.45 -12.02 -23.05
C THR A 2 -9.43 -12.06 -21.89
N VAL A 3 -9.73 -10.88 -21.32
CA VAL A 3 -10.63 -10.73 -20.17
C VAL A 3 -12.07 -10.99 -20.62
N LYS A 4 -12.60 -12.16 -20.26
CA LYS A 4 -14.03 -12.48 -20.42
C LYS A 4 -14.81 -11.79 -19.30
N SER A 5 -15.72 -10.89 -19.70
CA SER A 5 -16.91 -10.39 -19.01
C SER A 5 -16.79 -9.93 -17.55
N LEU A 6 -17.11 -8.64 -17.33
CA LEU A 6 -17.30 -7.94 -16.04
C LEU A 6 -18.45 -8.46 -15.14
N ARG A 7 -18.90 -9.72 -15.30
CA ARG A 7 -20.01 -10.31 -14.51
C ARG A 7 -19.56 -11.22 -13.37
N ASP A 8 -18.26 -11.50 -13.26
CA ASP A 8 -17.70 -12.45 -12.28
C ASP A 8 -16.93 -11.77 -11.13
N GLU A 9 -17.03 -10.46 -10.95
CA GLU A 9 -16.32 -9.76 -9.86
C GLU A 9 -16.81 -10.18 -8.46
N ASP A 10 -18.10 -10.51 -8.30
CA ASP A 10 -18.69 -10.90 -7.01
C ASP A 10 -18.24 -12.29 -6.51
N LYS A 11 -17.71 -13.13 -7.41
CA LYS A 11 -17.15 -14.45 -7.07
C LYS A 11 -15.64 -14.43 -6.94
N LEU A 12 -14.99 -13.29 -7.14
CA LEU A 12 -13.55 -13.20 -6.94
C LEU A 12 -13.28 -13.44 -5.45
N PRO A 13 -12.44 -14.42 -5.09
CA PRO A 13 -12.00 -14.58 -3.72
C PRO A 13 -11.08 -13.40 -3.40
N ILE A 14 -11.68 -12.27 -3.01
CA ILE A 14 -10.98 -11.02 -2.64
C ILE A 14 -9.85 -11.31 -1.66
N LYS A 15 -10.02 -12.31 -0.79
CA LYS A 15 -8.98 -12.81 0.11
C LYS A 15 -7.75 -13.37 -0.62
N GLN A 16 -7.93 -14.13 -1.70
CA GLN A 16 -6.82 -14.63 -2.53
C GLN A 16 -6.15 -13.48 -3.29
N VAL A 17 -6.92 -12.51 -3.79
CA VAL A 17 -6.38 -11.31 -4.43
C VAL A 17 -5.53 -10.50 -3.45
N ILE A 18 -6.05 -10.25 -2.23
CA ILE A 18 -5.32 -9.58 -1.15
C ILE A 18 -4.04 -10.35 -0.80
N ASN A 19 -4.12 -11.67 -0.67
CA ASN A 19 -2.95 -12.50 -0.36
C ASN A 19 -1.88 -12.43 -1.46
N ALA A 20 -2.28 -12.46 -2.73
CA ALA A 20 -1.36 -12.33 -3.86
C ALA A 20 -0.70 -10.95 -3.88
N ILE A 21 -1.46 -9.88 -3.60
CA ILE A 21 -0.94 -8.52 -3.48
C ILE A 21 0.06 -8.42 -2.32
N ASN A 22 -0.28 -8.96 -1.16
CA ASN A 22 0.60 -8.93 0.01
C ASN A 22 1.93 -9.65 -0.26
N LYS A 23 1.88 -10.83 -0.90
CA LYS A 23 3.08 -11.58 -1.26
C LYS A 23 3.97 -10.82 -2.25
N ALA A 24 3.37 -10.26 -3.29
CA ALA A 24 4.11 -9.46 -4.27
C ALA A 24 4.71 -8.20 -3.63
N MET A 25 4.01 -7.59 -2.67
CA MET A 25 4.51 -6.45 -1.91
C MET A 25 5.73 -6.83 -1.05
N ASP A 26 5.72 -8.00 -0.41
CA ASP A 26 6.87 -8.50 0.34
C ASP A 26 8.11 -8.68 -0.57
N ASP A 27 7.91 -9.21 -1.78
CA ASP A 27 8.99 -9.38 -2.75
C ASP A 27 9.56 -8.03 -3.20
N VAL A 28 8.71 -7.03 -3.42
CA VAL A 28 9.15 -5.65 -3.73
C VAL A 28 9.94 -5.05 -2.57
N LEU A 29 9.45 -5.22 -1.32
CA LEU A 29 10.16 -4.72 -0.14
C LEU A 29 11.54 -5.37 0.01
N ARG A 30 11.68 -6.66 -0.30
CA ARG A 30 12.99 -7.35 -0.30
C ARG A 30 13.96 -6.77 -1.31
N VAL A 31 13.49 -6.43 -2.52
CA VAL A 31 14.34 -5.80 -3.54
C VAL A 31 14.76 -4.39 -3.09
N VAL A 32 13.83 -3.62 -2.54
CA VAL A 32 14.10 -2.28 -1.98
C VAL A 32 15.15 -2.34 -0.88
N ASP A 33 15.06 -3.32 0.02
CA ASP A 33 16.05 -3.54 1.07
C ASP A 33 17.40 -3.97 0.48
N ALA A 34 17.43 -4.90 -0.47
CA ALA A 34 18.66 -5.36 -1.12
C ALA A 34 19.40 -4.23 -1.86
N MET A 35 18.66 -3.24 -2.35
CA MET A 35 19.19 -2.05 -3.04
C MET A 35 19.48 -0.87 -2.10
N ASP A 36 19.25 -1.02 -0.79
CA ASP A 36 19.40 0.03 0.23
C ASP A 36 18.69 1.36 -0.11
N LEU A 37 17.53 1.27 -0.77
CA LEU A 37 16.76 2.45 -1.19
C LEU A 37 15.99 3.12 -0.04
N GLY A 38 15.98 2.46 1.12
CA GLY A 38 15.26 2.88 2.31
C GLY A 38 13.73 2.72 2.21
N ARG A 39 13.10 2.37 3.32
CA ARG A 39 11.66 2.19 3.43
C ARG A 39 10.98 3.50 3.75
N THR A 40 10.01 3.89 2.93
CA THR A 40 9.22 5.12 3.16
C THR A 40 7.98 4.84 4.00
N GLU A 41 7.85 5.55 5.11
CA GLU A 41 6.71 5.51 6.03
C GLU A 41 6.04 6.88 6.11
N VAL A 42 4.71 6.89 6.04
CA VAL A 42 3.90 8.10 6.22
C VAL A 42 3.37 8.14 7.65
N LYS A 43 3.82 9.14 8.42
CA LYS A 43 3.33 9.46 9.77
C LYS A 43 2.43 10.69 9.70
N THR A 44 1.70 10.96 10.79
CA THR A 44 0.74 12.07 10.84
C THR A 44 1.34 13.44 10.54
N ASP A 45 2.62 13.62 10.85
CA ASP A 45 3.36 14.88 10.79
C ASP A 45 4.39 14.95 9.64
N GLY A 46 4.49 13.89 8.82
CA GLY A 46 5.47 13.85 7.75
C GLY A 46 5.66 12.49 7.09
N VAL A 47 6.43 12.51 6.01
CA VAL A 47 6.92 11.33 5.31
C VAL A 47 8.38 11.10 5.67
N TYR A 48 8.70 9.89 6.11
CA TYR A 48 10.01 9.50 6.59
C TYR A 48 10.55 8.38 5.70
N ARG A 49 11.86 8.32 5.50
CA ARG A 49 12.55 7.20 4.87
C ARG A 49 13.60 6.65 5.81
N THR A 50 13.53 5.36 6.06
CA THR A 50 14.44 4.63 6.96
C THR A 50 15.33 3.72 6.13
N PHE A 51 16.64 3.91 6.20
CA PHE A 51 17.64 3.10 5.50
C PHE A 51 18.05 1.88 6.32
N ASN A 52 18.72 0.91 5.70
CA ASN A 52 19.10 -0.34 6.39
C ASN A 52 20.14 -0.12 7.49
N ASN A 53 20.89 0.99 7.42
CA ASN A 53 21.83 1.44 8.45
C ASN A 53 21.15 2.02 9.71
N GLY A 54 19.82 2.12 9.73
CA GLY A 54 19.04 2.72 10.82
C GLY A 54 18.86 4.24 10.72
N GLU A 55 19.45 4.89 9.71
CA GLU A 55 19.27 6.31 9.46
C GLU A 55 17.83 6.59 9.01
N THR A 56 17.23 7.63 9.59
CA THR A 56 15.88 8.06 9.22
C THR A 56 15.91 9.51 8.74
N VAL A 57 15.51 9.74 7.50
CA VAL A 57 15.45 11.06 6.88
C VAL A 57 13.99 11.48 6.69
N LYS A 58 13.64 12.70 7.13
CA LYS A 58 12.33 13.29 6.86
C LYS A 58 12.33 13.86 5.44
N ILE A 59 11.58 13.24 4.54
CA ILE A 59 11.47 13.66 3.13
C ILE A 59 10.53 14.86 3.00
N SER A 60 9.45 14.85 3.77
CA SER A 60 8.41 15.88 3.67
C SER A 60 7.75 16.11 5.02
N SER A 61 7.49 17.37 5.34
CA SER A 61 6.61 17.78 6.43
C SER A 61 5.20 18.03 5.92
N GLY A 62 4.20 17.67 6.72
CA GLY A 62 2.81 17.87 6.34
C GLY A 62 1.86 17.19 7.33
N ASN A 63 0.57 17.53 7.24
CA ASN A 63 -0.45 16.83 8.00
C ASN A 63 -1.04 15.71 7.13
N PHE A 64 -0.62 14.48 7.41
CA PHE A 64 -1.09 13.26 6.73
C PHE A 64 -2.09 12.48 7.58
N SER A 65 -2.84 13.16 8.46
CA SER A 65 -3.90 12.51 9.22
C SER A 65 -4.85 11.75 8.27
N LYS A 66 -4.99 10.44 8.50
CA LYS A 66 -5.95 9.63 7.76
C LYS A 66 -7.34 10.18 8.01
N LYS A 67 -7.96 10.78 7.00
CA LYS A 67 -9.33 11.26 7.07
C LYS A 67 -10.26 10.04 7.24
N ARG A 68 -10.71 9.80 8.46
CA ARG A 68 -11.68 8.74 8.77
C ARG A 68 -13.03 9.20 8.26
N VAL A 69 -13.49 8.63 7.15
CA VAL A 69 -14.85 8.90 6.64
C VAL A 69 -15.83 8.18 7.56
N GLU A 70 -16.60 8.92 8.35
CA GLU A 70 -17.49 8.36 9.39
C GLU A 70 -18.56 7.41 8.82
N LYS A 71 -19.00 7.64 7.58
CA LYS A 71 -19.96 6.77 6.87
C LYS A 71 -19.55 6.63 5.42
N LYS A 72 -18.95 5.50 5.05
CA LYS A 72 -18.84 5.09 3.65
C LYS A 72 -20.21 4.58 3.19
N LYS A 73 -21.07 5.45 2.65
CA LYS A 73 -22.16 5.00 1.79
C LYS A 73 -21.62 4.95 0.36
N ILE A 74 -21.09 3.80 -0.05
CA ILE A 74 -20.85 3.55 -1.46
C ILE A 74 -22.25 3.32 -2.05
N LYS A 75 -22.74 4.26 -2.85
CA LYS A 75 -23.96 4.08 -3.62
C LYS A 75 -23.61 3.13 -4.75
N LEU A 76 -23.78 1.84 -4.54
CA LEU A 76 -23.85 0.88 -5.64
C LEU A 76 -25.21 1.11 -6.30
N PHE A 77 -25.18 1.38 -7.60
CA PHE A 77 -26.32 1.77 -8.43
C PHE A 77 -27.53 0.87 -8.22
#